data_AF-A0A843BWH9-F1
#
_entry.id   AF-A0A843BWH9-F1
#
_cell.length_a   1.000
_cell.length_b   1.000
_cell.length_c   1.000
_cell.angle_alpha   90.00
_cell.angle_beta   90.00
_cell.angle_gamma   90.00
#
_symmetry.space_group_name_H-M   'P 1'
#
loop_
_entity.id
_entity.type
_entity.pdbx_description
1 polymer ?
#
loop_
_entity_poly.entity_id
_entity_poly.type
_entity_poly.pdbx_seq_one_letter_code
_entity_poly.pdbx_strand_id
1 'polypeptide(L)'
;MKKQSKKIGIGIASVLTIGVIRFMFLNGIIAFNQENLEKSIQNIPDALPKEVIEDATNMISKSPTVSLSETELKQMTVDWNYNDILRNIKDYKGKIIRIEGPIHRTETISADKFEFLVLTNPHQFPTPDKHNYIMVEHIGARFLNDDRIEVWGTVKRVSELPTLFGVEQLMPVITAIKINCLKCT
;
A
#
# COMPACT_ATOMS: atom_id res chain seq x y z
N MET A 1 -21.43 -44.61 23.23
CA MET A 1 -20.08 -44.37 22.68
C MET A 1 -20.13 -43.13 21.79
N LYS A 2 -19.23 -42.16 22.00
CA LYS A 2 -19.19 -40.84 21.31
C LYS A 2 -17.84 -40.70 20.60
N LYS A 3 -17.81 -39.88 19.52
CA LYS A 3 -16.66 -39.34 18.73
C LYS A 3 -16.26 -40.19 17.51
N GLN A 4 -15.86 -39.67 16.36
CA GLN A 4 -15.44 -38.32 15.95
C GLN A 4 -15.38 -38.28 14.40
N SER A 5 -16.11 -37.39 13.72
CA SER A 5 -15.90 -37.17 12.28
C SER A 5 -16.35 -35.75 11.88
N LYS A 6 -15.51 -34.73 12.08
CA LYS A 6 -15.76 -33.35 11.59
C LYS A 6 -14.55 -32.43 11.87
N LYS A 7 -13.38 -32.66 11.24
CA LYS A 7 -12.26 -31.67 11.29
C LYS A 7 -11.38 -31.57 10.03
N ILE A 8 -11.63 -32.31 8.95
CA ILE A 8 -10.69 -32.35 7.80
C ILE A 8 -11.09 -31.38 6.65
N GLY A 9 -12.35 -30.95 6.56
CA GLY A 9 -12.84 -30.19 5.40
C GLY A 9 -12.46 -28.70 5.33
N ILE A 10 -12.05 -28.08 6.44
CA ILE A 10 -11.85 -26.61 6.49
C ILE A 10 -10.45 -26.20 6.00
N GLY A 11 -9.43 -27.05 6.18
CA GLY A 11 -8.04 -26.70 5.85
C GLY A 11 -7.75 -26.59 4.35
N ILE A 12 -8.40 -27.40 3.51
CA ILE A 12 -8.10 -27.49 2.07
C ILE A 12 -8.72 -26.31 1.30
N ALA A 13 -9.93 -25.88 1.69
CA ALA A 13 -10.60 -24.76 1.04
C ALA A 13 -9.85 -23.44 1.23
N SER A 14 -9.27 -23.20 2.42
CA SER A 14 -8.52 -21.98 2.72
C SER A 14 -7.20 -21.86 1.94
N VAL A 15 -6.50 -22.98 1.72
CA VAL A 15 -5.22 -22.98 1.00
C VAL A 15 -5.43 -22.69 -0.50
N LEU A 16 -6.54 -23.17 -1.07
CA LEU A 16 -6.86 -22.95 -2.48
C LEU A 16 -7.21 -21.49 -2.79
N THR A 17 -8.01 -20.82 -1.95
CA THR A 17 -8.35 -19.40 -2.15
C THR A 17 -7.13 -18.49 -2.06
N ILE A 18 -6.26 -18.71 -1.07
CA ILE A 18 -5.03 -17.93 -0.89
C ILE A 18 -4.08 -18.14 -2.09
N GLY A 19 -4.00 -19.36 -2.60
CA GLY A 19 -3.18 -19.69 -3.78
C GLY A 19 -3.63 -18.95 -5.04
N VAL A 20 -4.94 -18.89 -5.30
CA VAL A 20 -5.51 -18.19 -6.47
C VAL A 20 -5.27 -16.68 -6.38
N ILE A 21 -5.48 -16.08 -5.20
CA ILE A 21 -5.24 -14.65 -5.00
C ILE A 21 -3.76 -14.31 -5.21
N ARG A 22 -2.84 -15.08 -4.61
CA ARG A 22 -1.40 -14.89 -4.78
C ARG A 22 -0.96 -15.04 -6.24
N PHE A 23 -1.53 -16.00 -6.97
CA PHE A 23 -1.28 -16.20 -8.39
C PHE A 23 -1.77 -15.02 -9.23
N MET A 24 -2.94 -14.45 -8.93
CA MET A 24 -3.46 -13.27 -9.62
C MET A 24 -2.62 -12.01 -9.39
N PHE A 25 -2.08 -11.81 -8.18
CA PHE A 25 -1.15 -10.71 -7.88
C PHE A 25 0.20 -10.86 -8.58
N LEU A 26 0.80 -12.06 -8.56
CA LEU A 26 2.12 -12.31 -9.17
C LEU A 26 2.11 -12.22 -10.70
N ASN A 27 0.99 -12.57 -11.35
CA ASN A 27 0.84 -12.46 -12.80
C ASN A 27 0.37 -11.07 -13.27
N GLY A 28 0.26 -10.08 -12.36
CA GLY A 28 -0.12 -8.72 -12.73
C GLY A 28 -1.55 -8.56 -13.26
N ILE A 29 -2.42 -9.57 -13.04
CA ILE A 29 -3.85 -9.50 -13.41
C ILE A 29 -4.56 -8.45 -12.55
N ILE A 30 -4.08 -8.21 -11.33
CA ILE A 30 -4.55 -7.18 -10.42
C ILE A 30 -3.51 -6.06 -10.36
N ALA A 31 -3.43 -5.27 -11.42
CA ALA A 31 -2.79 -3.96 -11.39
C ALA A 31 -3.91 -2.91 -11.33
N PHE A 32 -4.30 -2.48 -10.13
CA PHE A 32 -5.25 -1.39 -9.97
C PHE A 32 -4.60 -0.07 -10.39
N ASN A 33 -4.74 0.26 -11.68
CA ASN A 33 -4.45 1.57 -12.21
C ASN A 33 -5.78 2.33 -12.37
N GLN A 34 -6.20 2.99 -11.29
CA GLN A 34 -7.45 3.77 -11.21
C GLN A 34 -7.56 4.81 -12.35
N GLU A 35 -6.43 5.42 -12.75
CA GLU A 35 -6.38 6.42 -13.83
C GLU A 35 -6.70 5.84 -15.22
N ASN A 36 -6.41 4.56 -15.47
CA ASN A 36 -6.71 3.93 -16.76
C ASN A 36 -8.19 3.50 -16.88
N LEU A 37 -8.85 3.22 -15.75
CA LEU A 37 -10.25 2.80 -15.74
C LEU A 37 -11.20 3.99 -16.00
N GLU A 38 -10.93 5.13 -15.37
CA GLU A 38 -11.72 6.36 -15.58
C GLU A 38 -11.63 6.86 -17.03
N LYS A 39 -10.45 6.80 -17.63
CA LYS A 39 -10.24 7.17 -19.05
C LYS A 39 -10.95 6.22 -20.03
N SER A 40 -11.13 4.96 -19.68
CA SER A 40 -11.86 4.00 -20.53
C SER A 40 -13.37 4.23 -20.52
N ILE A 41 -13.94 4.75 -19.43
CA ILE A 41 -15.38 5.04 -19.32
C ILE A 41 -15.75 6.30 -20.12
N GLN A 42 -14.86 7.29 -20.16
CA GLN A 42 -15.07 8.51 -20.95
C GLN A 42 -15.08 8.28 -22.48
N ASN A 43 -14.65 7.12 -22.95
CA ASN A 43 -14.63 6.76 -24.37
C ASN A 43 -15.77 5.81 -24.78
N ILE A 44 -16.76 5.59 -23.91
CA ILE A 44 -17.97 4.84 -24.28
C ILE A 44 -18.82 5.74 -25.19
N PRO A 45 -19.15 5.32 -26.42
CA PRO A 45 -19.97 6.13 -27.32
C PRO A 45 -21.36 6.38 -26.71
N ASP A 46 -21.91 7.59 -26.93
CA ASP A 46 -23.22 8.10 -26.46
C ASP A 46 -24.46 7.26 -26.87
N ALA A 47 -24.26 6.09 -27.46
CA ALA A 47 -25.30 5.21 -27.96
C ALA A 47 -25.92 4.28 -26.89
N LEU A 48 -25.44 4.33 -25.64
CA LEU A 48 -25.99 3.52 -24.55
C LEU A 48 -27.00 4.32 -23.70
N PRO A 49 -28.16 3.73 -23.36
CA PRO A 49 -29.16 4.41 -22.52
C PRO A 49 -28.57 4.78 -21.15
N LYS A 50 -28.85 6.01 -20.71
CA LYS A 50 -28.28 6.62 -19.49
C LYS A 50 -28.43 5.77 -18.23
N GLU A 51 -29.50 4.97 -18.15
CA GLU A 51 -29.76 4.03 -17.05
C GLU A 51 -28.66 2.96 -16.89
N VAL A 52 -28.02 2.53 -17.99
CA VAL A 52 -26.94 1.52 -17.96
C VAL A 52 -25.62 2.15 -17.47
N ILE A 53 -25.39 3.43 -17.77
CA ILE A 53 -24.20 4.17 -17.33
C ILE A 53 -24.30 4.49 -15.84
N GLU A 54 -25.48 4.85 -15.36
CA GLU A 54 -25.73 5.15 -13.95
C GLU A 54 -25.63 3.89 -13.07
N ASP A 55 -26.11 2.75 -13.56
CA ASP A 55 -25.98 1.45 -12.85
C ASP A 55 -24.52 0.96 -12.82
N ALA A 56 -23.77 1.11 -13.92
CA ALA A 56 -22.33 0.81 -13.96
C ALA A 56 -21.52 1.73 -13.03
N THR A 57 -21.86 3.03 -12.96
CA THR A 57 -21.20 4.00 -12.08
C THR A 57 -21.50 3.70 -10.60
N ASN A 58 -22.74 3.30 -10.28
CA ASN A 58 -23.12 2.85 -8.94
C ASN A 58 -22.49 1.50 -8.56
N MET A 59 -22.26 0.60 -9.52
CA MET A 59 -21.52 -0.64 -9.29
C MET A 59 -20.01 -0.42 -9.06
N ILE A 60 -19.40 0.59 -9.71
CA ILE A 60 -17.98 0.96 -9.48
C ILE A 60 -17.81 1.68 -8.14
N SER A 61 -18.74 2.58 -7.79
CA SER A 61 -18.79 3.23 -6.47
C SER A 61 -19.03 2.23 -5.33
N LYS A 62 -19.60 1.05 -5.67
CA LYS A 62 -19.85 -0.08 -4.78
C LYS A 62 -18.94 -1.28 -5.08
N SER A 63 -17.78 -1.06 -5.72
CA SER A 63 -16.73 -2.07 -5.70
C SER A 63 -16.30 -2.22 -4.24
N PRO A 64 -16.33 -3.43 -3.65
CA PRO A 64 -15.81 -3.59 -2.30
C PRO A 64 -14.35 -3.20 -2.39
N THR A 65 -13.97 -2.08 -1.77
CA THR A 65 -12.58 -1.85 -1.40
C THR A 65 -12.22 -3.08 -0.59
N VAL A 66 -11.50 -4.02 -1.19
CA VAL A 66 -11.09 -5.26 -0.53
C VAL A 66 -10.11 -4.82 0.55
N SER A 67 -10.66 -4.49 1.71
CA SER A 67 -9.91 -4.14 2.90
C SER A 67 -9.30 -5.44 3.39
N LEU A 68 -8.04 -5.67 3.01
CA LEU A 68 -7.28 -6.81 3.49
C LEU A 68 -7.23 -6.74 5.02
N SER A 69 -7.54 -7.86 5.67
CA SER A 69 -7.39 -7.96 7.12
C SER A 69 -5.90 -7.87 7.49
N GLU A 70 -5.59 -7.46 8.73
CA GLU A 70 -4.21 -7.42 9.20
C GLU A 70 -3.52 -8.78 9.14
N THR A 71 -4.29 -9.86 9.32
CA THR A 71 -3.76 -11.23 9.24
C THR A 71 -3.29 -11.55 7.83
N GLU A 72 -4.08 -11.17 6.82
CA GLU A 72 -3.70 -11.34 5.42
C GLU A 72 -2.50 -10.46 5.06
N LEU A 73 -2.50 -9.20 5.48
CA LEU A 73 -1.37 -8.29 5.26
C LEU A 73 -0.08 -8.83 5.88
N LYS A 74 -0.13 -9.33 7.11
CA LYS A 74 1.03 -9.95 7.78
C LYS A 74 1.56 -11.17 7.02
N GLN A 75 0.69 -11.99 6.44
CA GLN A 75 1.09 -13.17 5.65
C GLN A 75 1.67 -12.80 4.28
N MET A 76 1.24 -11.68 3.70
CA MET A 76 1.73 -11.19 2.40
C MET A 76 2.95 -10.28 2.52
N THR A 77 3.26 -9.80 3.71
CA THR A 77 4.42 -8.93 3.97
C THR A 77 5.71 -9.70 3.77
N VAL A 78 6.66 -9.08 3.08
CA VAL A 78 8.02 -9.61 2.96
C VAL A 78 8.95 -8.93 3.95
N ASP A 79 9.92 -9.70 4.44
CA ASP A 79 11.06 -9.13 5.15
C ASP A 79 11.84 -8.22 4.20
N TRP A 80 12.37 -7.13 4.75
CA TRP A 80 13.04 -6.11 3.96
C TRP A 80 14.15 -5.43 4.75
N ASN A 81 15.11 -4.88 4.01
CA ASN A 81 16.15 -4.02 4.53
C ASN A 81 16.23 -2.76 3.68
N TYR A 82 16.41 -1.60 4.32
CA TYR A 82 16.44 -0.30 3.64
C TYR A 82 17.43 -0.27 2.47
N ASN A 83 18.69 -0.62 2.72
CA ASN A 83 19.74 -0.59 1.72
C ASN A 83 19.53 -1.62 0.61
N ASP A 84 18.86 -2.74 0.94
CA ASP A 84 18.56 -3.78 -0.03
C ASP A 84 17.50 -3.32 -1.02
N ILE A 85 16.43 -2.65 -0.56
CA ILE A 85 15.44 -2.02 -1.45
C ILE A 85 16.09 -1.01 -2.38
N LEU A 86 17.00 -0.17 -1.85
CA LEU A 86 17.68 0.86 -2.65
C LEU A 86 18.55 0.26 -3.77
N ARG A 87 19.19 -0.89 -3.52
CA ARG A 87 20.07 -1.56 -4.49
C ARG A 87 19.30 -2.45 -5.46
N ASN A 88 18.22 -3.07 -4.98
CA ASN A 88 17.54 -4.18 -5.65
C ASN A 88 16.04 -3.92 -5.82
N ILE A 89 15.65 -2.68 -6.18
CA ILE A 89 14.23 -2.27 -6.27
C ILE A 89 13.37 -3.19 -7.16
N LYS A 90 13.94 -3.82 -8.19
CA LYS A 90 13.22 -4.78 -9.05
C LYS A 90 12.68 -5.98 -8.28
N ASP A 91 13.39 -6.42 -7.26
CA ASP A 91 13.00 -7.56 -6.43
C ASP A 91 11.93 -7.19 -5.41
N TYR A 92 11.75 -5.90 -5.12
CA TYR A 92 10.81 -5.40 -4.12
C TYR A 92 9.54 -4.78 -4.73
N LYS A 93 9.62 -4.27 -5.95
CA LYS A 93 8.50 -3.62 -6.62
C LYS A 93 7.25 -4.52 -6.63
N GLY A 94 6.13 -3.99 -6.17
CA GLY A 94 4.86 -4.72 -6.07
C GLY A 94 4.71 -5.59 -4.81
N LYS A 95 5.77 -5.78 -4.01
CA LYS A 95 5.69 -6.50 -2.73
C LYS A 95 5.18 -5.59 -1.62
N ILE A 96 4.50 -6.18 -0.65
CA ILE A 96 4.00 -5.50 0.53
C ILE A 96 5.10 -5.52 1.59
N ILE A 97 5.42 -4.35 2.14
CA ILE A 97 6.28 -4.21 3.32
C ILE A 97 5.49 -3.58 4.46
N ARG A 98 5.93 -3.87 5.70
CA ARG A 98 5.46 -3.19 6.91
C ARG A 98 6.54 -2.24 7.39
N ILE A 99 6.15 -0.99 7.64
CA ILE A 99 7.02 0.03 8.21
C ILE A 99 6.36 0.64 9.46
N GLU A 100 7.17 1.13 10.38
CA GLU A 100 6.72 1.83 11.57
C GLU A 100 7.67 3.00 11.85
N GLY A 101 7.11 4.15 12.19
CA GLY A 101 7.94 5.32 12.50
C GLY A 101 7.13 6.59 12.73
N PRO A 102 7.77 7.65 13.26
CA PRO A 102 7.19 8.99 13.25
C PRO A 102 7.18 9.57 11.84
N ILE A 103 6.14 10.35 11.54
CA ILE A 103 6.08 11.19 10.34
C ILE A 103 6.99 12.40 10.56
N HIS A 104 8.04 12.50 9.75
CA HIS A 104 8.96 13.64 9.78
C HIS A 104 8.44 14.84 8.98
N ARG A 105 7.77 14.56 7.85
CA ARG A 105 7.18 15.58 6.99
C ARG A 105 5.88 15.07 6.37
N THR A 106 4.90 15.95 6.27
CA THR A 106 3.65 15.74 5.54
C THR A 106 3.53 16.73 4.40
N GLU A 107 3.20 16.24 3.21
CA GLU A 107 2.89 17.05 2.03
C GLU A 107 1.46 16.75 1.56
N THR A 108 0.70 17.81 1.28
CA THR A 108 -0.67 17.69 0.76
C THR A 108 -0.61 17.78 -0.76
N ILE A 109 -1.02 16.73 -1.46
CA ILE A 109 -1.05 16.68 -2.92
C ILE A 109 -2.42 17.12 -3.45
N SER A 110 -3.50 16.68 -2.81
CA SER A 110 -4.89 17.08 -3.07
C SER A 110 -5.68 17.11 -1.75
N ALA A 111 -7.00 17.34 -1.82
CA ALA A 111 -7.85 17.38 -0.63
C ALA A 111 -7.79 16.08 0.23
N ASP A 112 -7.56 14.94 -0.42
CA ASP A 112 -7.60 13.60 0.15
C ASP A 112 -6.32 12.78 -0.07
N LYS A 113 -5.37 13.30 -0.85
CA LYS A 113 -4.08 12.64 -1.14
C LYS A 113 -2.94 13.33 -0.43
N PHE A 114 -2.16 12.53 0.29
CA PHE A 114 -1.05 12.97 1.13
C PHE A 114 0.21 12.15 0.83
N GLU A 115 1.36 12.79 1.02
CA GLU A 115 2.66 12.12 1.06
C GLU A 115 3.27 12.30 2.45
N PHE A 116 3.70 11.19 3.06
CA PHE A 116 4.34 11.20 4.37
C PHE A 116 5.78 10.73 4.24
N LEU A 117 6.72 11.49 4.80
CA LEU A 117 8.10 11.06 4.96
C LEU A 117 8.26 10.41 6.33
N VAL A 118 8.34 9.08 6.37
CA VAL A 118 8.35 8.29 7.62
C VAL A 118 9.78 7.86 7.97
N LEU A 119 10.21 8.13 9.20
CA LEU A 119 11.53 7.74 9.70
C LEU A 119 11.51 6.33 10.31
N THR A 120 12.22 5.37 9.70
CA THR A 120 12.15 3.95 10.09
C THR A 120 13.22 3.50 11.09
N ASN A 121 14.23 4.33 11.36
CA ASN A 121 15.33 4.06 12.31
C ASN A 121 15.51 5.18 13.34
N PRO A 122 14.48 5.58 14.10
CA PRO A 122 14.52 6.79 14.95
C PRO A 122 15.52 6.74 16.12
N HIS A 123 16.11 5.57 16.43
CA HIS A 123 17.00 5.38 17.57
C HIS A 123 18.49 5.27 17.22
N GLN A 124 18.86 5.41 15.94
CA GLN A 124 20.27 5.43 15.54
C GLN A 124 20.83 6.85 15.72
N PHE A 125 21.33 7.16 16.92
CA PHE A 125 22.15 8.35 17.22
C PHE A 125 23.61 7.94 17.48
N PRO A 126 24.64 8.76 17.16
CA PRO A 126 24.61 10.10 16.55
C PRO A 126 25.49 10.13 15.29
N THR A 127 24.96 9.71 14.15
CA THR A 127 25.44 10.25 12.88
C THR A 127 24.22 10.83 12.18
N PRO A 128 24.04 12.17 12.17
CA PRO A 128 22.89 12.83 11.54
C PRO A 128 22.74 12.48 10.05
N ASP A 129 23.74 11.83 9.46
CA ASP A 129 23.85 11.53 8.04
C ASP A 129 23.15 10.21 7.61
N LYS A 130 22.46 9.50 8.50
CA LYS A 130 21.85 8.19 8.18
C LYS A 130 20.43 7.98 8.72
N HIS A 131 19.54 8.91 8.41
CA HIS A 131 18.12 8.67 8.56
C HIS A 131 17.60 7.79 7.41
N ASN A 132 16.84 6.75 7.73
CA ASN A 132 16.19 5.89 6.74
C ASN A 132 14.75 6.36 6.57
N TYR A 133 14.53 7.18 5.55
CA TYR A 133 13.20 7.68 5.24
C TYR A 133 12.50 6.83 4.19
N ILE A 134 11.21 6.59 4.38
CA ILE A 134 10.34 6.02 3.36
C ILE A 134 9.24 7.02 3.07
N MET A 135 9.05 7.31 1.78
CA MET A 135 7.93 8.12 1.32
C MET A 135 6.68 7.25 1.18
N VAL A 136 5.60 7.65 1.83
CA VAL A 136 4.32 6.94 1.83
C VAL A 136 3.29 7.78 1.09
N GLU A 137 2.84 7.29 -0.07
CA GLU A 137 1.70 7.85 -0.79
C GLU A 137 0.40 7.30 -0.18
N HIS A 138 -0.49 8.18 0.26
CA HIS A 138 -1.73 7.80 0.96
C HIS A 138 -2.94 8.56 0.44
N ILE A 139 -4.09 7.88 0.36
CA ILE A 139 -5.40 8.49 0.10
C ILE A 139 -6.29 8.21 1.30
N GLY A 140 -6.81 9.26 1.95
CA GLY A 140 -7.73 9.14 3.07
C GLY A 140 -7.50 10.17 4.15
N ALA A 141 -7.54 9.75 5.42
CA ALA A 141 -7.37 10.65 6.55
C ALA A 141 -5.96 11.29 6.55
N ARG A 142 -5.91 12.57 6.92
CA ARG A 142 -4.67 13.30 7.11
C ARG A 142 -4.02 12.91 8.43
N PHE A 143 -2.71 12.65 8.39
CA PHE A 143 -1.85 12.55 9.56
C PHE A 143 -0.92 13.77 9.60
N LEU A 144 -0.40 14.10 10.78
CA LEU A 144 0.44 15.27 11.02
C LEU A 144 1.89 14.88 11.30
N ASN A 145 2.77 15.88 11.25
CA ASN A 145 4.16 15.70 11.68
C ASN A 145 4.19 15.23 13.15
N ASP A 146 5.17 14.39 13.49
CA ASP A 146 5.34 13.74 14.79
C ASP A 146 4.30 12.67 15.16
N ASP A 147 3.23 12.49 14.38
CA ASP A 147 2.36 11.31 14.51
C ASP A 147 3.20 10.05 14.28
N ARG A 148 3.02 9.05 15.14
CA ARG A 148 3.63 7.73 14.98
C ARG A 148 2.62 6.79 14.33
N ILE A 149 3.01 6.25 13.18
CA ILE A 149 2.16 5.38 12.38
C ILE A 149 2.82 4.02 12.11
N GLU A 150 1.98 3.04 11.87
CA GLU A 150 2.32 1.76 11.27
C GLU A 150 1.66 1.68 9.90
N VAL A 151 2.43 1.32 8.87
CA VAL A 151 1.96 1.29 7.49
C VAL A 151 2.27 -0.06 6.87
N TRP A 152 1.26 -0.65 6.24
CA TRP A 152 1.45 -1.68 5.22
C TRP A 152 1.28 -1.04 3.87
N GLY A 153 2.29 -1.17 3.02
CA GLY A 153 2.27 -0.55 1.69
C GLY A 153 3.02 -1.35 0.66
N THR A 154 2.64 -1.12 -0.59
CA THR A 154 3.27 -1.74 -1.77
C THR A 154 4.44 -0.90 -2.22
N VAL A 155 5.61 -1.51 -2.38
CA VAL A 155 6.80 -0.82 -2.89
C VAL A 155 6.60 -0.46 -4.37
N LYS A 156 6.76 0.83 -4.70
CA LYS A 156 6.61 1.34 -6.08
C LYS A 156 7.93 1.57 -6.79
N ARG A 157 8.79 2.38 -6.15
CA ARG A 157 10.00 2.94 -6.75
C ARG A 157 10.98 3.40 -5.68
N VAL A 158 12.15 3.85 -6.12
CA VAL A 158 13.07 4.67 -5.33
C VAL A 158 12.94 6.11 -5.84
N SER A 159 13.01 7.08 -4.93
CA SER A 159 13.00 8.51 -5.22
C SER A 159 14.19 9.18 -4.57
N GLU A 160 14.55 10.33 -5.09
CA GLU A 160 15.48 11.25 -4.44
C GLU A 160 14.69 12.18 -3.50
N LEU A 161 15.24 12.46 -2.32
CA LEU A 161 14.78 13.53 -1.46
C LEU A 161 15.53 14.83 -1.85
N PRO A 162 14.85 15.83 -2.43
CA PRO A 162 15.49 17.07 -2.82
C PRO A 162 15.79 17.96 -1.61
N THR A 163 16.94 18.63 -1.65
CA THR A 163 17.34 19.72 -0.77
C THR A 163 17.67 20.97 -1.58
N LEU A 164 17.80 22.10 -0.87
CA LEU A 164 18.24 23.37 -1.44
C LEU A 164 19.62 23.28 -2.14
N PHE A 165 20.44 22.27 -1.83
CA PHE A 165 21.78 22.08 -2.38
C PHE A 165 21.92 20.85 -3.30
N GLY A 166 20.81 20.19 -3.68
CA GLY A 166 20.81 19.01 -4.54
C GLY A 166 20.08 17.82 -3.92
N VAL A 167 20.58 16.60 -4.12
CA VAL A 167 19.98 15.38 -3.59
C VAL A 167 20.55 15.07 -2.21
N GLU A 168 19.69 14.93 -1.19
CA GLU A 168 20.11 14.56 0.16
C GLU A 168 20.39 13.05 0.25
N GLN A 169 19.44 12.27 -0.27
CA GLN A 169 19.41 10.81 -0.12
C GLN A 169 18.41 10.17 -1.06
N LEU A 170 18.62 8.89 -1.34
CA LEU A 170 17.64 8.02 -1.97
C LEU A 170 16.72 7.40 -0.93
N MET A 171 15.43 7.32 -1.23
CA MET A 171 14.41 6.74 -0.37
C MET A 171 13.45 5.83 -1.16
N PRO A 172 13.02 4.70 -0.59
CA PRO A 172 11.91 3.95 -1.12
C PRO A 172 10.60 4.75 -1.09
N VAL A 173 9.75 4.51 -2.08
CA VAL A 173 8.39 5.03 -2.14
C VAL A 173 7.42 3.86 -2.10
N ILE A 174 6.46 3.92 -1.19
CA ILE A 174 5.39 2.93 -1.06
C ILE A 174 4.02 3.60 -1.23
N THR A 175 3.05 2.85 -1.73
CA THR A 175 1.63 3.24 -1.66
C THR A 175 0.97 2.52 -0.49
N ALA A 176 0.36 3.29 0.41
CA ALA A 176 -0.30 2.75 1.58
C ALA A 176 -1.51 1.88 1.18
N ILE A 177 -1.59 0.70 1.77
CA ILE A 177 -2.78 -0.16 1.74
C ILE A 177 -3.58 0.04 3.03
N LYS A 178 -2.87 0.10 4.16
CA LYS A 178 -3.43 0.32 5.48
C LYS A 178 -2.48 1.13 6.34
N ILE A 179 -3.02 2.10 7.07
CA ILE A 179 -2.30 2.91 8.05
C ILE A 179 -3.01 2.77 9.40
N ASN A 180 -2.25 2.42 10.43
CA ASN A 180 -2.67 2.45 11.81
C ASN A 180 -1.98 3.62 12.53
N CYS A 181 -2.77 4.44 13.22
CA CYS A 181 -2.23 5.41 14.16
C CYS A 181 -1.78 4.68 15.44
N LEU A 182 -0.49 4.78 15.79
CA LEU A 182 0.03 4.27 17.05
C LEU A 182 0.03 5.35 18.14
N LYS A 183 0.29 6.60 17.74
CA LYS A 183 0.23 7.79 18.59
C LYS A 183 0.03 9.00 17.70
N CYS A 184 -1.13 9.64 17.76
CA CYS A 184 -1.42 10.85 17.00
C CYS A 184 -1.86 11.98 17.95
N THR A 185 -1.53 13.21 17.59
CA THR A 185 -1.83 14.43 18.37
C THR A 185 -3.11 15.13 17.95
#